data_AF-A0A963QA00-F1
#
_entry.id   AF-A0A963QA00-F1
#
_cell.length_a   1.000
_cell.length_b   1.000
_cell.length_c   1.000
_cell.angle_alpha   90.00
_cell.angle_beta   90.00
_cell.angle_gamma   90.00
#
_symmetry.space_group_name_H-M   'P 1'
#
loop_
_entity.id
_entity.type
_entity.pdbx_description
1 polymer ?
#
loop_
_entity_poly.entity_id
_entity_poly.type
_entity_poly.pdbx_seq_one_letter_code
_entity_poly.pdbx_strand_id
1 'polypeptide(L)'
;KKLAAANAGFISRGDKSGTHAAELRFWKAAELADGKGSGYKECGCGMGPALNMAAGSNAYVMADRGTWLNFKNRGDLAVLVEGDKRLFNQYGVILINPAKHPHVKVADAQKFIDWVISAPGQSAIAQYRIGGEQLFFPNAGDDQ
;
A
#
# COMPACT_ATOMS: atom_id res chain seq x y z
N LYS A 1 -0.37 -7.69 -17.56
CA LYS A 1 -0.34 -8.17 -18.97
C LYS A 1 0.18 -7.10 -19.95
N LYS A 2 -0.46 -5.91 -20.09
CA LYS A 2 0.02 -4.84 -21.00
C LYS A 2 1.50 -4.44 -20.81
N LEU A 3 1.94 -4.26 -19.56
CA LEU A 3 3.33 -3.87 -19.25
C LEU A 3 4.36 -4.88 -19.77
N ALA A 4 4.16 -6.17 -19.49
CA ALA A 4 5.05 -7.23 -19.98
C ALA A 4 5.04 -7.35 -21.51
N ALA A 5 3.86 -7.29 -22.13
CA ALA A 5 3.72 -7.41 -23.59
C ALA A 5 4.42 -6.27 -24.34
N ALA A 6 4.39 -5.05 -23.80
CA ALA A 6 5.11 -3.89 -24.35
C ALA A 6 6.57 -3.81 -23.89
N ASN A 7 7.01 -4.72 -23.02
CA ASN A 7 8.28 -4.65 -22.30
C ASN A 7 8.52 -3.27 -21.64
N ALA A 8 7.44 -2.68 -21.11
CA ALA A 8 7.48 -1.36 -20.51
C ALA A 8 8.35 -1.36 -19.25
N GLY A 9 9.04 -0.25 -18.99
CA GLY A 9 9.83 -0.09 -17.76
C GLY A 9 8.94 -0.23 -16.53
N PHE A 10 9.30 -1.10 -15.60
CA PHE A 10 8.62 -1.24 -14.31
C PHE A 10 9.66 -1.33 -13.20
N ILE A 11 9.62 -0.41 -12.25
CA ILE A 11 10.49 -0.40 -11.08
C ILE A 11 9.77 -1.13 -9.94
N SER A 12 10.31 -2.30 -9.58
CA SER A 12 9.97 -3.00 -8.35
C SER A 12 10.89 -2.56 -7.22
N ARG A 13 10.35 -2.52 -6.01
CA ARG A 13 11.16 -2.30 -4.81
C ARG A 13 12.14 -3.44 -4.55
N GLY A 14 11.79 -4.69 -4.85
CA GLY A 14 12.67 -5.85 -4.65
C GLY A 14 13.17 -6.05 -3.21
N ASP A 15 12.54 -5.43 -2.22
CA ASP A 15 13.10 -5.27 -0.86
C ASP A 15 12.36 -6.08 0.21
N LYS A 16 11.52 -7.04 -0.23
CA LYS A 16 10.69 -7.91 0.63
C LYS A 16 9.70 -7.16 1.54
N SER A 17 9.41 -5.89 1.23
CA SER A 17 8.37 -5.12 1.92
C SER A 17 6.96 -5.63 1.58
N GLY A 18 5.95 -5.15 2.33
CA GLY A 18 4.55 -5.40 2.03
C GLY A 18 4.14 -4.93 0.64
N THR A 19 4.69 -3.81 0.15
CA THR A 19 4.43 -3.32 -1.21
C THR A 19 5.02 -4.25 -2.27
N HIS A 20 6.25 -4.72 -2.08
CA HIS A 20 6.85 -5.71 -2.97
C HIS A 20 6.03 -7.01 -3.00
N ALA A 21 5.60 -7.50 -1.85
CA ALA A 21 4.74 -8.67 -1.77
C ALA A 21 3.40 -8.47 -2.50
N ALA A 22 2.77 -7.31 -2.38
CA ALA A 22 1.54 -6.97 -3.08
C ALA A 22 1.73 -6.92 -4.60
N GLU A 23 2.82 -6.32 -5.06
CA GLU A 23 3.17 -6.21 -6.47
C GLU A 23 3.37 -7.59 -7.10
N LEU A 24 4.12 -8.48 -6.44
CA LEU A 24 4.31 -9.86 -6.87
C LEU A 24 2.98 -10.65 -6.93
N ARG A 25 2.04 -10.40 -6.02
CA ARG A 25 0.70 -11.01 -6.10
C ARG A 25 -0.03 -10.62 -7.38
N PHE A 26 0.11 -9.37 -7.84
CA PHE A 26 -0.52 -8.93 -9.09
C PHE A 26 0.16 -9.53 -10.33
N TRP A 27 1.49 -9.66 -10.33
CA TRP A 27 2.18 -10.38 -11.40
C TRP A 27 1.74 -11.85 -11.48
N LYS A 28 1.62 -12.51 -10.32
CA LYS A 28 1.13 -13.89 -10.25
C LYS A 28 -0.33 -14.01 -10.72
N ALA A 29 -1.22 -13.12 -10.26
CA ALA A 29 -2.62 -13.10 -10.68
C ALA A 29 -2.79 -12.79 -12.18
N ALA A 30 -1.80 -12.10 -12.78
CA ALA A 30 -1.72 -11.89 -14.21
C ALA A 30 -1.08 -13.06 -14.97
N GLU A 31 -0.73 -14.17 -14.30
CA GLU A 31 -0.03 -15.34 -14.87
C GLU A 31 1.34 -14.98 -15.47
N LEU A 32 2.02 -14.00 -14.88
CA LEU A 32 3.29 -13.45 -15.36
C LEU A 32 4.35 -13.42 -14.26
N ALA A 33 4.30 -14.37 -13.32
CA ALA A 33 5.31 -14.48 -12.26
C ALA A 33 6.73 -14.59 -12.84
N ASP A 34 6.91 -15.41 -13.88
CA ASP A 34 8.18 -15.59 -14.59
C ASP A 34 8.24 -14.83 -15.94
N GLY A 35 7.16 -14.11 -16.26
CA GLY A 35 6.93 -13.47 -17.57
C GLY A 35 6.85 -11.94 -17.50
N LYS A 36 7.54 -11.29 -16.56
CA LYS A 36 7.43 -9.83 -16.36
C LYS A 36 8.03 -8.99 -17.49
N GLY A 37 8.94 -9.58 -18.27
CA GLY A 37 9.72 -8.90 -19.32
C GLY A 37 11.03 -8.29 -18.79
N SER A 38 11.94 -7.92 -19.69
CA SER A 38 13.22 -7.30 -19.33
C SER A 38 13.12 -5.83 -18.90
N GLY A 39 11.96 -5.20 -19.12
CA GLY A 39 11.63 -3.88 -18.59
C GLY A 39 11.41 -3.87 -17.06
N TYR A 40 11.19 -5.03 -16.44
CA TYR A 40 11.05 -5.17 -14.99
C TYR A 40 12.42 -5.10 -14.31
N LYS A 41 12.58 -4.15 -13.38
CA LYS A 41 13.84 -3.91 -12.65
C LYS A 41 13.59 -3.82 -11.16
N GLU A 42 14.36 -4.57 -10.39
CA GLU A 42 14.34 -4.52 -8.92
C GLU A 42 15.41 -3.56 -8.43
N CYS A 43 15.03 -2.57 -7.60
CA CYS A 43 16.00 -1.63 -7.04
C CYS A 43 16.58 -2.06 -5.68
N GLY A 44 15.96 -3.04 -5.00
CA GLY A 44 16.33 -3.43 -3.63
C GLY A 44 16.18 -2.29 -2.62
N CYS A 45 15.25 -1.37 -2.84
CA CYS A 45 15.23 -0.06 -2.21
C CYS A 45 13.85 0.32 -1.64
N GLY A 46 13.85 1.30 -0.73
CA GLY A 46 12.63 1.89 -0.20
C GLY A 46 11.78 2.60 -1.25
N MET A 47 10.54 2.97 -0.89
CA MET A 47 9.59 3.57 -1.83
C MET A 47 10.05 4.90 -2.43
N GLY A 48 10.67 5.78 -1.63
CA GLY A 48 11.15 7.09 -2.12
C GLY A 48 12.19 6.96 -3.24
N PRO A 49 13.27 6.17 -3.06
CA PRO A 49 14.21 5.89 -4.16
C PRO A 49 13.56 5.20 -5.36
N ALA A 50 12.65 4.24 -5.15
CA ALA A 50 11.95 3.57 -6.25
C ALA A 50 11.11 4.54 -7.10
N LEU A 51 10.39 5.47 -6.45
CA LEU A 51 9.64 6.54 -7.12
C LEU A 51 10.56 7.49 -7.90
N ASN A 52 11.72 7.88 -7.34
CA ASN A 52 12.69 8.70 -8.07
C ASN A 52 13.27 7.98 -9.29
N MET A 53 13.57 6.69 -9.19
CA MET A 53 14.01 5.89 -10.33
C MET A 53 12.93 5.79 -11.40
N ALA A 54 11.67 5.58 -11.00
CA ALA A 54 10.55 5.55 -11.92
C ALA A 54 10.36 6.90 -12.63
N ALA A 55 10.43 8.01 -11.89
CA ALA A 55 10.34 9.36 -12.45
C ALA A 55 11.49 9.67 -13.41
N GLY A 56 12.73 9.29 -13.07
CA GLY A 56 13.90 9.53 -13.90
C GLY A 56 14.01 8.65 -15.15
N SER A 57 13.27 7.54 -15.20
CA SER A 57 13.30 6.58 -16.32
C SER A 57 11.96 6.46 -17.06
N ASN A 58 10.97 7.29 -16.72
CA ASN A 58 9.61 7.23 -17.23
C ASN A 58 9.03 5.81 -17.18
N ALA A 59 9.23 5.15 -16.04
CA ALA A 59 8.82 3.79 -15.78
C ALA A 59 7.60 3.73 -14.84
N TYR A 60 6.89 2.62 -14.90
CA TYR A 60 5.79 2.32 -13.99
C TYR A 60 6.33 1.89 -12.63
N VAL A 61 5.58 2.15 -11.56
CA VAL A 61 5.90 1.69 -10.21
C VAL A 61 4.60 1.54 -9.43
N MET A 62 4.53 0.53 -8.56
CA MET A 62 3.42 0.38 -7.62
C MET A 62 3.79 1.05 -6.30
N ALA A 63 2.98 2.02 -5.88
CA ALA A 63 3.22 2.79 -4.66
C ALA A 63 1.98 2.83 -3.76
N ASP A 64 2.19 2.97 -2.45
CA ASP A 64 1.11 3.30 -1.53
C ASP A 64 0.72 4.77 -1.67
N ARG A 65 -0.57 5.06 -1.45
CA ARG A 65 -1.15 6.39 -1.66
C ARG A 65 -0.51 7.45 -0.76
N GLY A 66 -0.16 7.10 0.48
CA GLY A 66 0.43 8.03 1.45
C GLY A 66 1.80 8.51 1.01
N THR A 67 2.65 7.59 0.55
CA THR A 67 3.96 7.94 0.00
C THR A 67 3.81 8.76 -1.29
N TRP A 68 2.90 8.41 -2.19
CA TRP A 68 2.64 9.18 -3.41
C TRP A 68 2.18 10.63 -3.13
N LEU A 69 1.30 10.84 -2.15
CA LEU A 69 0.84 12.18 -1.77
C LEU A 69 1.96 13.06 -1.20
N ASN A 70 2.89 12.45 -0.46
CA ASN A 70 4.06 13.15 0.07
C ASN A 70 5.18 13.33 -0.97
N PHE A 71 5.22 12.50 -2.00
CA PHE A 71 6.26 12.54 -3.03
C PHE A 71 6.12 13.77 -3.94
N LYS A 72 7.12 14.64 -3.89
CA LYS A 72 7.14 15.92 -4.63
C LYS A 72 7.82 15.82 -5.98
N ASN A 73 8.82 14.95 -6.13
CA ASN A 73 9.59 14.82 -7.38
C ASN A 73 8.89 13.91 -8.41
N ARG A 74 7.66 14.25 -8.80
CA ARG A 74 6.84 13.35 -9.63
C ARG A 74 7.34 13.19 -11.06
N GLY A 75 8.08 14.16 -11.60
CA GLY A 75 8.37 14.19 -13.03
C GLY A 75 7.07 14.07 -13.83
N ASP A 76 7.06 13.18 -14.82
CA ASP A 76 5.87 12.86 -15.62
C ASP A 76 5.01 11.72 -15.04
N LEU A 77 5.33 11.23 -13.83
CA LEU A 77 4.50 10.20 -13.21
C LEU A 77 3.11 10.75 -12.91
N ALA A 78 2.11 9.94 -13.24
CA ALA A 78 0.71 10.16 -12.91
C ALA A 78 0.11 8.88 -12.32
N VAL A 79 -1.00 9.02 -11.60
CA VAL A 79 -1.78 7.86 -11.17
C VAL A 79 -2.51 7.31 -12.39
N LEU A 80 -2.15 6.10 -12.80
CA LEU A 80 -2.75 5.43 -13.97
C LEU A 80 -3.80 4.38 -13.58
N VAL A 81 -3.70 3.84 -12.36
CA VAL A 81 -4.61 2.83 -11.83
C VAL A 81 -4.80 3.08 -10.33
N GLU A 82 -6.05 3.27 -9.90
CA GLU A 82 -6.46 3.33 -8.49
C GLU A 82 -7.92 2.85 -8.33
N GLY A 83 -8.37 2.61 -7.10
CA GLY A 83 -9.76 2.25 -6.77
C GLY A 83 -10.14 0.77 -6.95
N ASP A 84 -9.30 -0.05 -7.56
CA ASP A 84 -9.53 -1.50 -7.64
C ASP A 84 -9.49 -2.12 -6.24
N LYS A 85 -10.53 -2.91 -5.87
CA LYS A 85 -10.60 -3.58 -4.56
C LYS A 85 -9.39 -4.46 -4.26
N ARG A 86 -8.72 -5.00 -5.28
CA ARG A 86 -7.52 -5.82 -5.11
C ARG A 86 -6.32 -5.00 -4.65
N LEU A 87 -6.32 -3.68 -4.86
CA LEU A 87 -5.30 -2.74 -4.37
C LEU A 87 -5.56 -2.31 -2.92
N PHE A 88 -6.65 -2.74 -2.30
CA PHE A 88 -6.94 -2.37 -0.91
C PHE A 88 -5.91 -2.97 0.03
N ASN A 89 -5.29 -2.11 0.83
CA ASN A 89 -4.36 -2.48 1.88
C ASN A 89 -5.11 -2.43 3.22
N GLN A 90 -5.77 -3.52 3.59
CA GLN A 90 -6.57 -3.59 4.81
C GLN A 90 -5.68 -3.48 6.06
N TYR A 91 -6.09 -2.61 6.98
CA TYR A 91 -5.50 -2.52 8.32
C TYR A 91 -6.41 -3.22 9.33
N GLY A 92 -5.79 -3.86 10.33
CA GLY A 92 -6.47 -4.49 11.45
C GLY A 92 -5.80 -4.13 12.76
N VAL A 93 -6.60 -4.06 13.83
CA VAL A 93 -6.12 -3.89 15.20
C VAL A 93 -6.41 -5.17 15.98
N ILE A 94 -5.41 -5.71 16.67
CA ILE A 94 -5.50 -7.00 17.36
C ILE A 94 -5.04 -6.83 18.80
N LEU A 95 -5.86 -7.29 19.74
CA LEU A 95 -5.49 -7.37 21.15
C LEU A 95 -4.50 -8.52 21.36
N ILE A 96 -3.35 -8.23 21.97
CA ILE A 96 -2.35 -9.24 22.31
C ILE A 96 -2.93 -10.19 23.38
N ASN A 97 -2.76 -11.50 23.18
CA ASN A 97 -3.30 -12.52 24.07
C ASN A 97 -2.74 -12.39 25.50
N PRO A 98 -3.56 -12.02 26.50
CA PRO A 98 -3.10 -11.81 27.87
C PRO A 98 -2.71 -13.10 28.59
N ALA A 99 -3.23 -14.26 28.18
CA ALA A 99 -2.82 -15.55 28.75
C ALA A 99 -1.35 -15.89 28.41
N LYS A 100 -0.86 -15.41 27.26
CA LYS A 100 0.55 -15.54 26.86
C LYS A 100 1.41 -14.37 27.34
N HIS A 101 0.81 -13.19 27.47
CA HIS A 101 1.50 -11.96 27.88
C HIS A 101 0.75 -11.28 29.04
N PRO A 102 0.98 -11.73 30.30
CA PRO A 102 0.18 -11.26 31.45
C PRO A 102 0.32 -9.77 31.78
N HIS A 103 1.38 -9.12 31.27
CA HIS A 103 1.64 -7.69 31.45
C HIS A 103 0.88 -6.79 30.46
N VAL A 104 0.10 -7.37 29.54
CA VAL A 104 -0.69 -6.61 28.57
C VAL A 104 -1.74 -5.79 29.31
N LYS A 105 -1.82 -4.49 28.98
CA LYS A 105 -2.85 -3.58 29.48
C LYS A 105 -4.17 -3.81 28.74
N VAL A 106 -4.83 -4.93 29.04
CA VAL A 106 -6.04 -5.39 28.32
C VAL A 106 -7.09 -4.30 28.24
N ALA A 107 -7.40 -3.65 29.37
CA ALA A 107 -8.43 -2.62 29.42
C ALA A 107 -8.11 -1.42 28.51
N ASP A 108 -6.86 -0.96 28.46
CA ASP A 108 -6.46 0.19 27.65
C ASP A 108 -6.41 -0.17 26.17
N ALA A 109 -5.94 -1.38 25.83
CA ALA A 109 -5.94 -1.87 24.47
C ALA A 109 -7.37 -2.07 23.93
N GLN A 110 -8.29 -2.58 24.76
CA GLN A 110 -9.69 -2.71 24.37
C GLN A 110 -10.34 -1.33 24.15
N LYS A 111 -10.10 -0.36 25.04
CA LYS A 111 -10.57 1.02 24.84
C LYS A 111 -10.10 1.61 23.51
N PHE A 112 -8.86 1.34 23.12
CA PHE A 112 -8.34 1.78 21.82
C PHE A 112 -9.05 1.08 20.65
N ILE A 113 -9.23 -0.24 20.72
CA ILE A 113 -9.95 -1.01 19.70
C ILE A 113 -11.39 -0.49 19.54
N ASP A 114 -12.11 -0.34 20.66
CA ASP A 114 -13.48 0.17 20.68
C ASP A 114 -13.57 1.56 20.07
N TRP A 115 -12.62 2.45 20.39
CA TRP A 115 -12.54 3.77 19.77
C TRP A 115 -12.26 3.68 18.28
N VAL A 116 -11.29 2.86 17.84
CA VAL A 116 -10.94 2.71 16.42
C VAL A 116 -12.16 2.30 15.60
N ILE A 117 -12.98 1.36 16.08
CA ILE A 117 -14.18 0.88 15.36
C ILE A 117 -15.44 1.74 15.59
N SER A 118 -15.41 2.68 16.53
CA SER A 118 -16.53 3.58 16.82
C SER A 118 -16.77 4.61 15.70
N ALA A 119 -17.98 5.19 15.66
CA ALA A 119 -18.29 6.26 14.71
C ALA A 119 -17.31 7.47 14.80
N PRO A 120 -16.93 7.97 16.00
CA PRO A 120 -15.88 9.00 16.10
C PRO A 120 -14.52 8.57 15.54
N GLY A 121 -14.07 7.34 15.83
CA GLY A 121 -12.78 6.84 15.33
C GLY A 121 -12.77 6.67 13.82
N GLN A 122 -13.82 6.07 13.25
CA GLN A 122 -14.00 5.95 11.81
C GLN A 122 -14.08 7.33 11.14
N SER A 123 -14.79 8.31 11.74
CA SER A 123 -14.83 9.68 11.24
C SER A 123 -13.45 10.35 11.24
N ALA A 124 -12.66 10.18 12.31
CA ALA A 124 -11.29 10.69 12.39
C ALA A 124 -10.39 10.10 11.29
N ILE A 125 -10.54 8.80 11.00
CA ILE A 125 -9.82 8.12 9.91
C ILE A 125 -10.23 8.69 8.54
N ALA A 126 -11.53 8.85 8.27
CA ALA A 126 -12.03 9.42 7.01
C ALA A 126 -11.61 10.87 6.78
N GLN A 127 -11.45 11.65 7.85
CA GLN A 127 -11.07 13.06 7.78
C GLN A 127 -9.56 13.27 7.58
N TYR A 128 -8.74 12.23 7.75
CA TYR A 128 -7.30 12.35 7.57
C TYR A 128 -6.92 12.62 6.11
N ARG A 129 -6.20 13.73 5.89
CA ARG A 129 -5.86 14.22 4.55
C ARG A 129 -4.38 14.55 4.43
N ILE A 130 -3.83 14.34 3.24
CA ILE A 130 -2.52 14.85 2.83
C ILE A 130 -2.71 15.67 1.57
N GLY A 131 -2.32 16.95 1.61
CA GLY A 131 -2.51 17.85 0.46
C GLY A 131 -3.98 18.03 0.05
N GLY A 132 -4.92 17.90 0.99
CA GLY A 132 -6.36 17.98 0.72
C GLY A 132 -7.02 16.67 0.27
N GLU A 133 -6.24 15.67 -0.14
CA GLU A 133 -6.73 14.36 -0.55
C GLU A 133 -6.95 13.45 0.67
N GLN A 134 -8.11 12.78 0.72
CA GLN A 134 -8.40 11.78 1.75
C GLN A 134 -7.51 10.55 1.52
N LEU A 135 -6.83 10.10 2.57
CA LEU A 135 -5.89 8.99 2.45
C LEU A 135 -6.52 7.64 2.83
N PHE A 136 -7.33 7.60 3.88
CA PHE A 136 -7.87 6.35 4.42
C PHE A 136 -9.39 6.29 4.25
N PHE A 137 -9.87 5.09 3.99
CA PHE A 137 -11.29 4.77 3.81
C PHE A 137 -11.70 3.79 4.92
N PRO A 138 -12.31 4.27 6.01
CA PRO A 138 -12.75 3.43 7.13
C PRO A 138 -13.82 2.43 6.69
N ASN A 139 -13.77 1.21 7.22
CA ASN A 139 -14.69 0.11 6.89
C ASN A 139 -15.05 -0.78 8.10
N ALA A 140 -14.96 -0.25 9.32
CA ALA A 140 -15.40 -1.00 10.49
C ALA A 140 -16.93 -1.19 10.45
N GLY A 141 -17.38 -2.45 10.47
CA GLY A 141 -18.80 -2.79 10.40
C GLY A 141 -19.31 -3.11 8.98
N ASP A 142 -18.46 -3.00 7.96
CA ASP A 142 -18.77 -3.55 6.65
C ASP A 142 -18.60 -5.07 6.70
N ASP A 143 -19.63 -5.82 6.28
CA ASP A 143 -19.48 -7.25 5.99
C ASP A 143 -18.54 -7.38 4.78
N GLN A 144 -17.34 -7.93 4.99
CA GLN A 144 -16.38 -8.23 3.91
C GLN A 144 -16.73 -9.52 3.16
#